data_AF-A0A6A6MRH3-F1
#
_entry.id   AF-A0A6A6MRH3-F1
#
_cell.length_a   1.000
_cell.length_b   1.000
_cell.length_c   1.000
_cell.angle_alpha   90.00
_cell.angle_beta   90.00
_cell.angle_gamma   90.00
#
_symmetry.space_group_name_H-M   'P 1'
#
loop_
_entity.id
_entity.type
_entity.pdbx_description
1 polymer ?
#
loop_
_entity_poly.entity_id
_entity_poly.type
_entity_poly.pdbx_seq_one_letter_code
_entity_poly.pdbx_strand_id
1 'polypeptide(L)'
;MFRTLKQEQGNAHEVHCSRERSRAAWKIIEKYLMPFVEKEKYQISISCRLHPENDLYRDQEQHKLHEDINEWRCGYCKKTFYDEKYLDKHFDNRHYHLLNVSQGRCLADVCGALHCDQVMDSATRKTKCNPAAAAKNKHLCESLAQSCFPVNEGPSAHHLNEFFLRQFCDAHTCTGRQKPFSKGGKGNKKGHPRSEAHIKK
;
A
#
# COMPACT_ATOMS: atom_id res chain seq x y z
N MET A 1 -21.10 -24.36 47.54
CA MET A 1 -20.88 -22.95 47.15
C MET A 1 -19.95 -22.95 45.95
N PHE A 2 -20.50 -22.80 44.74
CA PHE A 2 -19.73 -22.78 43.49
C PHE A 2 -19.33 -21.34 43.17
N ARG A 3 -18.02 -21.05 43.12
CA ARG A 3 -17.50 -19.79 42.57
C ARG A 3 -17.21 -20.01 41.08
N THR A 4 -18.17 -19.65 40.24
CA THR A 4 -17.97 -19.49 38.81
C THR A 4 -17.31 -18.15 38.57
N LEU A 5 -16.00 -18.13 38.25
CA LEU A 5 -15.35 -16.92 37.73
C LEU A 5 -15.69 -16.79 36.25
N LYS A 6 -16.60 -15.85 35.98
CA LYS A 6 -17.00 -15.39 34.67
C LYS A 6 -15.76 -14.82 33.95
N GLN A 7 -15.20 -15.55 32.99
CA GLN A 7 -14.27 -14.99 32.00
C GLN A 7 -15.11 -14.18 31.00
N GLU A 8 -15.34 -12.91 31.34
CA GLU A 8 -15.68 -11.87 30.37
C GLU A 8 -14.50 -10.91 30.33
N GLN A 9 -13.62 -11.07 29.35
CA GLN A 9 -12.69 -10.03 28.91
C GLN A 9 -12.58 -10.11 27.39
N GLY A 10 -12.90 -8.97 26.77
CA GLY A 10 -13.35 -8.83 25.39
C GLY A 10 -12.39 -9.37 24.34
N ASN A 11 -12.98 -9.97 23.32
CA ASN A 11 -12.34 -10.23 22.05
C ASN A 11 -12.03 -8.88 21.39
N ALA A 12 -10.90 -8.26 21.75
CA ALA A 12 -10.35 -7.14 21.00
C ALA A 12 -10.18 -7.66 19.57
N HIS A 13 -10.93 -7.11 18.62
CA HIS A 13 -10.78 -7.46 17.21
C HIS A 13 -9.34 -7.13 16.81
N GLU A 14 -8.46 -8.14 16.80
CA GLU A 14 -7.06 -7.96 16.47
C GLU A 14 -6.94 -7.97 14.95
N VAL A 15 -6.68 -6.80 14.36
CA VAL A 15 -6.35 -6.69 12.95
C VAL A 15 -4.88 -7.10 12.78
N HIS A 16 -4.66 -8.30 12.24
CA HIS A 16 -3.33 -8.76 11.85
C HIS A 16 -2.90 -8.18 10.50
N CYS A 17 -2.78 -6.86 10.42
CA CYS A 17 -2.28 -6.16 9.23
C CYS A 17 -1.19 -5.16 9.61
N SER A 18 -0.03 -5.24 8.96
CA SER A 18 1.04 -4.26 9.16
C SER A 18 0.73 -2.97 8.39
N ARG A 19 0.33 -1.91 9.12
CA ARG A 19 0.01 -0.60 8.54
C ARG A 19 1.16 -0.02 7.71
N GLU A 20 2.38 -0.04 8.25
CA GLU A 20 3.58 0.47 7.55
C GLU A 20 3.81 -0.25 6.22
N ARG A 21 3.71 -1.58 6.20
CA ARG A 21 3.84 -2.38 4.98
C ARG A 21 2.68 -2.12 4.00
N SER A 22 1.46 -1.97 4.50
CA SER A 22 0.28 -1.59 3.69
C SER A 22 0.50 -0.23 3.01
N ARG A 23 1.03 0.76 3.76
CA ARG A 23 1.42 2.07 3.23
C ARG A 23 2.50 1.95 2.15
N ALA A 24 3.51 1.11 2.37
CA ALA A 24 4.56 0.86 1.38
C ALA A 24 3.99 0.22 0.09
N ALA A 25 3.09 -0.76 0.21
CA ALA A 25 2.40 -1.37 -0.92
C ALA A 25 1.61 -0.33 -1.70
N TRP A 26 0.84 0.53 -1.01
CA TRP A 26 0.09 1.58 -1.69
C TRP A 26 0.98 2.59 -2.41
N LYS A 27 2.06 3.07 -1.77
CA LYS A 27 3.04 3.97 -2.40
C LYS A 27 3.60 3.38 -3.70
N ILE A 28 3.79 2.07 -3.75
CA ILE A 28 4.23 1.37 -4.96
C ILE A 28 3.13 1.35 -6.02
N ILE A 29 1.89 0.99 -5.65
CA ILE A 29 0.74 0.98 -6.55
C ILE A 29 0.52 2.37 -7.16
N GLU A 30 0.42 3.38 -6.32
CA GLU A 30 0.21 4.78 -6.73
C GLU A 30 1.31 5.27 -7.67
N LYS A 31 2.57 4.95 -7.39
CA LYS A 31 3.71 5.46 -8.16
C LYS A 31 3.98 4.70 -9.45
N TYR A 32 3.77 3.39 -9.45
CA TYR A 32 4.24 2.51 -10.54
C TYR A 32 3.11 1.82 -11.30
N LEU A 33 1.88 1.76 -10.78
CA LEU A 33 0.73 1.13 -11.44
C LEU A 33 -0.32 2.15 -11.90
N MET A 34 -0.81 2.98 -10.98
CA MET A 34 -1.94 3.89 -11.25
C MET A 34 -1.75 4.80 -12.48
N PRO A 35 -0.56 5.37 -12.76
CA PRO A 35 -0.36 6.20 -13.94
C PRO A 35 -0.64 5.48 -15.27
N PHE A 36 -0.47 4.15 -15.31
CA PHE A 36 -0.76 3.33 -16.49
C PHE A 36 -2.24 2.94 -16.53
N VAL A 37 -2.84 2.61 -15.38
CA VAL A 37 -4.28 2.33 -15.28
C VAL A 37 -5.10 3.53 -15.75
N GLU A 38 -4.75 4.73 -15.28
CA GLU A 38 -5.38 5.99 -15.66
C GLU A 38 -5.18 6.30 -17.16
N LYS A 39 -3.97 6.08 -17.68
CA LYS A 39 -3.65 6.29 -19.10
C LYS A 39 -4.48 5.38 -20.01
N GLU A 40 -4.65 4.11 -19.63
CA GLU A 40 -5.48 3.13 -20.33
C GLU A 40 -6.99 3.34 -20.04
N LYS A 41 -7.36 4.29 -19.18
CA LYS A 41 -8.73 4.56 -18.70
C LYS A 41 -9.42 3.30 -18.15
N TYR A 42 -8.64 2.39 -17.59
CA TYR A 42 -9.14 1.11 -17.10
C TYR A 42 -9.76 1.27 -15.72
N GLN A 43 -10.90 0.61 -15.51
CA GLN A 43 -11.54 0.53 -14.20
C GLN A 43 -11.13 -0.80 -13.56
N ILE A 44 -10.34 -0.72 -12.49
CA ILE A 44 -9.98 -1.91 -11.72
C ILE A 44 -11.27 -2.48 -11.12
N SER A 45 -11.48 -3.78 -11.24
CA SER A 45 -12.66 -4.42 -10.63
C SER A 45 -12.65 -4.31 -9.10
N ILE A 46 -13.83 -4.13 -8.49
CA ILE A 46 -14.00 -4.17 -7.03
C ILE A 46 -13.57 -5.52 -6.42
N SER A 47 -13.51 -6.59 -7.21
CA SER A 47 -13.01 -7.89 -6.75
C SER A 47 -11.48 -7.98 -6.69
N CYS A 48 -10.76 -7.05 -7.34
CA CYS A 48 -9.30 -7.02 -7.35
C CYS A 48 -8.75 -6.60 -5.99
N ARG A 49 -7.72 -7.31 -5.51
CA ARG A 49 -7.07 -6.99 -4.22
C ARG A 49 -6.37 -5.63 -4.19
N LEU A 50 -5.99 -5.11 -5.36
CA LEU A 50 -5.34 -3.81 -5.52
C LEU A 50 -6.34 -2.66 -5.71
N HIS A 51 -7.64 -2.95 -5.68
CA HIS A 51 -8.66 -1.91 -5.80
C HIS A 51 -8.51 -0.90 -4.65
N PRO A 52 -8.54 0.42 -4.92
CA PRO A 52 -8.30 1.45 -3.90
C PRO A 52 -9.25 1.37 -2.70
N GLU A 53 -10.51 1.01 -2.94
CA GLU A 53 -11.55 0.89 -1.90
C GLU A 53 -11.40 -0.39 -1.05
N ASN A 54 -10.63 -1.36 -1.52
CA ASN A 54 -10.36 -2.58 -0.77
C ASN A 54 -9.20 -2.42 0.22
N ASP A 55 -8.44 -1.32 0.19
CA ASP A 55 -7.34 -1.11 1.13
C ASP A 55 -7.87 -0.77 2.53
N LEU A 56 -7.63 -1.69 3.47
CA LEU A 56 -8.10 -1.60 4.85
C LEU A 56 -7.76 -0.27 5.53
N TYR A 57 -6.59 0.31 5.23
CA TYR A 57 -6.12 1.53 5.88
C TYR A 57 -6.27 2.79 5.01
N ARG A 58 -6.82 2.68 3.78
CA ARG A 58 -6.91 3.80 2.81
C ARG A 58 -7.47 5.07 3.44
N ASP A 59 -8.64 4.96 4.07
CA ASP A 59 -9.34 6.10 4.65
C ASP A 59 -8.48 6.77 5.73
N GLN A 60 -7.93 6.00 6.66
CA GLN A 60 -7.09 6.55 7.73
C GLN A 60 -5.79 7.18 7.22
N GLU A 61 -5.16 6.58 6.21
CA GLU A 61 -3.96 7.14 5.58
C GLU A 61 -4.26 8.46 4.85
N GLN A 62 -5.43 8.59 4.21
CA GLN A 62 -5.90 9.85 3.60
C GLN A 62 -6.23 10.94 4.64
N HIS A 63 -6.55 10.54 5.87
CA HIS A 63 -6.81 11.44 6.98
C HIS A 63 -5.56 11.78 7.80
N LYS A 64 -4.37 11.55 7.26
CA LYS A 64 -3.12 12.09 7.81
C LYS A 64 -2.82 13.43 7.18
N LEU A 65 -2.70 14.45 8.01
CA LEU A 65 -2.29 15.78 7.58
C LEU A 65 -0.85 16.00 8.07
N HIS A 66 0.09 16.20 7.15
CA HIS A 66 1.46 16.57 7.47
C HIS A 66 1.61 18.05 7.16
N GLU A 67 1.48 18.89 8.20
CA GLU A 67 1.39 20.34 8.07
C GLU A 67 2.77 21.00 8.14
N ASP A 68 3.70 20.43 8.92
CA ASP A 68 5.10 20.86 9.05
C ASP A 68 6.00 19.62 9.29
N ILE A 69 7.32 19.77 9.20
CA ILE A 69 8.37 18.73 9.33
C ILE A 69 8.14 17.81 10.55
N ASN A 70 7.68 18.39 11.66
CA ASN A 70 7.41 17.67 12.91
C ASN A 70 5.97 17.88 13.39
N GLU A 71 5.01 18.11 12.48
CA GLU A 71 3.61 18.28 12.84
C GLU A 71 2.71 17.40 11.97
N TRP A 72 2.28 16.29 12.57
CA TRP A 72 1.28 15.37 12.04
C TRP A 72 -0.05 15.60 12.74
N ARG A 73 -1.12 15.81 11.98
CA ARG A 73 -2.45 16.05 12.51
C ARG A 73 -3.44 14.97 12.06
N CYS A 74 -4.24 14.51 13.00
CA CYS A 74 -5.35 13.60 12.76
C CYS A 74 -6.48 14.31 12.02
N GLY A 75 -6.84 13.85 10.83
CA GLY A 75 -7.92 14.41 10.01
C GLY A 75 -9.30 14.34 10.68
N TYR A 76 -9.56 13.32 11.50
CA TYR A 76 -10.85 13.09 12.15
C TYR A 76 -11.09 13.96 13.39
N CYS A 77 -10.12 14.05 14.30
CA CYS A 77 -10.28 14.71 15.60
C CYS A 77 -9.34 15.90 15.82
N LYS A 78 -8.53 16.25 14.81
CA LYS A 78 -7.59 17.39 14.80
C LYS A 78 -6.48 17.37 15.85
N LYS A 79 -6.30 16.27 16.60
CA LYS A 79 -5.14 16.08 17.48
C LYS A 79 -3.84 16.10 16.68
N THR A 80 -2.81 16.74 17.24
CA THR A 80 -1.48 16.85 16.65
C THR A 80 -0.49 15.92 17.35
N PHE A 81 0.52 15.51 16.59
CA PHE A 81 1.56 14.56 16.95
C PHE A 81 2.86 15.01 16.31
N TYR A 82 3.98 14.75 16.97
CA TYR A 82 5.27 15.20 16.45
C TYR A 82 5.90 14.26 15.42
N ASP A 83 5.37 13.03 15.28
CA ASP A 83 5.90 11.99 14.39
C ASP A 83 4.74 11.08 13.94
N GLU A 84 4.80 10.61 12.69
CA GLU A 84 3.78 9.79 12.04
C GLU A 84 3.43 8.54 12.87
N LYS A 85 4.43 7.93 13.53
CA LYS A 85 4.21 6.71 14.33
C LYS A 85 3.24 6.92 15.50
N TYR A 86 3.18 8.12 16.07
CA TYR A 86 2.24 8.42 17.15
C TYR A 86 0.84 8.69 16.62
N LEU A 87 0.73 9.26 15.41
CA LEU A 87 -0.54 9.38 14.72
C LEU A 87 -1.08 7.99 14.33
N ASP A 88 -0.23 7.10 13.83
CA ASP A 88 -0.58 5.70 13.54
C ASP A 88 -1.12 4.99 14.79
N LYS A 89 -0.37 5.06 15.90
CA LYS A 89 -0.81 4.51 17.19
C LYS A 89 -2.12 5.16 17.65
N HIS A 90 -2.33 6.45 17.40
CA HIS A 90 -3.59 7.11 17.71
C HIS A 90 -4.75 6.55 16.89
N PHE A 91 -4.57 6.29 15.59
CA PHE A 91 -5.60 5.65 14.78
C PHE A 91 -5.96 4.25 15.29
N ASP A 92 -4.95 3.43 15.63
CA ASP A 92 -5.17 2.08 16.16
C ASP A 92 -5.94 2.08 17.48
N ASN A 93 -5.77 3.10 18.32
CA ASN A 93 -6.43 3.17 19.63
C ASN A 93 -7.77 3.92 19.63
N ARG A 94 -7.95 4.93 18.77
CA ARG A 94 -9.08 5.87 18.85
C ARG A 94 -10.00 5.83 17.63
N HIS A 95 -9.49 5.37 16.49
CA HIS A 95 -10.22 5.34 15.23
C HIS A 95 -10.30 3.94 14.61
N TYR A 96 -9.98 2.90 15.39
CA TYR A 96 -10.10 1.50 14.98
C TYR A 96 -11.48 1.16 14.40
N HIS A 97 -12.54 1.68 15.01
CA HIS A 97 -13.93 1.46 14.59
C HIS A 97 -14.27 1.99 13.18
N LEU A 98 -13.43 2.84 12.60
CA LEU A 98 -13.61 3.34 11.23
C LEU A 98 -13.06 2.36 10.18
N LEU A 99 -12.32 1.32 10.59
CA LEU A 99 -11.83 0.30 9.66
C LEU A 99 -12.98 -0.60 9.20
N ASN A 100 -13.11 -0.76 7.88
CA ASN A 100 -14.01 -1.77 7.31
C ASN A 100 -13.34 -3.15 7.37
N VAL A 101 -13.28 -3.74 8.56
CA VAL A 101 -12.57 -5.03 8.77
C VAL A 101 -13.25 -6.20 8.05
N SER A 102 -14.54 -6.10 7.72
CA SER A 102 -15.29 -7.17 7.05
C SER A 102 -15.01 -7.26 5.55
N GLN A 103 -14.80 -6.12 4.88
CA GLN A 103 -14.56 -6.08 3.43
C GLN A 103 -13.14 -5.64 3.07
N GLY A 104 -12.50 -4.87 3.94
CA GLY A 104 -11.14 -4.38 3.77
C GLY A 104 -10.12 -5.50 3.68
N ARG A 105 -9.13 -5.29 2.84
CA ARG A 105 -8.02 -6.20 2.56
C ARG A 105 -6.74 -5.56 3.03
N CYS A 106 -5.91 -6.37 3.69
CA CYS A 106 -4.58 -5.92 4.10
C CYS A 106 -3.66 -5.87 2.88
N LEU A 107 -3.24 -4.67 2.43
CA LEU A 107 -2.28 -4.59 1.31
C LEU A 107 -0.89 -5.11 1.70
N ALA A 108 -0.57 -5.22 2.99
CA ALA A 108 0.69 -5.84 3.42
C ALA A 108 0.79 -7.32 2.96
N ASP A 109 -0.34 -8.00 2.76
CA ASP A 109 -0.38 -9.40 2.30
C ASP A 109 0.17 -9.54 0.87
N VAL A 110 0.09 -8.48 0.05
CA VAL A 110 0.61 -8.46 -1.31
C VAL A 110 2.02 -7.88 -1.41
N CYS A 111 2.65 -7.51 -0.28
CA CYS A 111 3.98 -6.92 -0.30
C CYS A 111 5.07 -7.83 -0.89
N GLY A 112 4.92 -9.14 -0.75
CA GLY A 112 5.81 -10.11 -1.41
C GLY A 112 5.79 -9.95 -2.93
N ALA A 113 4.61 -9.79 -3.52
CA ALA A 113 4.46 -9.57 -4.96
C ALA A 113 4.90 -8.18 -5.40
N LEU A 114 4.62 -7.16 -4.57
CA LEU A 114 4.88 -5.76 -4.89
C LEU A 114 6.29 -5.27 -4.51
N HIS A 115 7.16 -6.10 -3.93
CA HIS A 115 8.52 -5.68 -3.51
C HIS A 115 8.52 -4.50 -2.51
N CYS A 116 7.61 -4.48 -1.52
CA CYS A 116 7.53 -3.39 -0.53
C CYS A 116 8.86 -3.08 0.16
N ASP A 117 9.67 -4.11 0.42
CA ASP A 117 10.97 -3.97 1.11
C ASP A 117 11.97 -3.11 0.32
N GLN A 118 11.73 -2.83 -0.97
CA GLN A 118 12.56 -1.94 -1.81
C GLN A 118 12.30 -0.45 -1.57
N VAL A 119 11.13 -0.08 -1.05
CA VAL A 119 10.77 1.32 -0.79
C VAL A 119 10.71 1.65 0.70
N MET A 120 10.85 0.65 1.56
CA MET A 120 10.94 0.82 3.00
C MET A 120 12.39 1.13 3.41
N ASP A 121 12.56 2.04 4.37
CA ASP A 121 13.88 2.49 4.87
C ASP A 121 14.63 1.43 5.69
N SER A 122 14.03 0.25 5.88
CA SER A 122 14.72 -0.94 6.36
C SER A 122 15.70 -1.43 5.31
N ALA A 123 16.84 -0.74 5.21
CA ALA A 123 17.96 -1.05 4.34
C ALA A 123 18.20 -2.57 4.34
N THR A 124 17.99 -3.16 3.17
CA THR A 124 18.25 -4.57 2.90
C THR A 124 19.68 -4.91 3.33
N ARG A 125 19.82 -5.56 4.49
CA ARG A 125 20.94 -6.50 4.64
C ARG A 125 20.74 -7.47 3.48
N LYS A 126 21.65 -7.48 2.51
CA LYS A 126 21.59 -8.34 1.33
C LYS A 126 21.61 -9.80 1.79
N THR A 127 20.46 -10.34 2.15
CA THR A 127 20.30 -11.76 2.46
C THR A 127 20.39 -12.52 1.15
N LYS A 128 21.03 -13.69 1.21
CA LYS A 128 21.08 -14.61 0.07
C LYS A 128 19.67 -14.87 -0.44
N CYS A 129 19.47 -14.85 -1.77
CA CYS A 129 18.17 -15.12 -2.38
C CYS A 129 17.64 -16.47 -1.91
N ASN A 130 16.35 -16.52 -1.54
CA ASN A 130 15.63 -17.76 -1.24
C ASN A 130 14.77 -18.13 -2.47
N PRO A 131 15.12 -19.21 -3.21
CA PRO A 131 14.37 -19.61 -4.41
C PRO A 131 12.89 -19.92 -4.15
N ALA A 132 12.57 -20.52 -3.00
CA ALA A 132 11.19 -20.85 -2.64
C ALA A 132 10.35 -19.58 -2.38
N ALA A 133 10.94 -18.58 -1.72
CA ALA A 133 10.28 -17.30 -1.50
C ALA A 133 10.09 -16.53 -2.82
N ALA A 134 11.10 -16.53 -3.69
CA ALA A 134 11.00 -15.92 -5.02
C ALA A 134 9.89 -16.57 -5.85
N ALA A 135 9.82 -17.90 -5.92
CA ALA A 135 8.77 -18.61 -6.64
C ALA A 135 7.37 -18.31 -6.07
N LYS A 136 7.22 -18.33 -4.73
CA LYS A 136 5.95 -18.00 -4.07
C LYS A 136 5.49 -16.57 -4.41
N ASN A 137 6.40 -15.60 -4.32
CA ASN A 137 6.08 -14.21 -4.61
C ASN A 137 5.76 -13.99 -6.10
N LYS A 138 6.46 -14.71 -7.00
CA LYS A 138 6.16 -14.70 -8.44
C LYS A 138 4.73 -15.17 -8.70
N HIS A 139 4.33 -16.31 -8.16
CA HIS A 139 2.97 -16.83 -8.35
C HIS A 139 1.89 -15.91 -7.76
N LEU A 140 2.14 -15.32 -6.58
CA LEU A 140 1.25 -14.32 -6.01
C LEU A 140 1.11 -13.11 -6.95
N CYS A 141 2.22 -12.64 -7.51
CA CYS A 141 2.25 -11.52 -8.44
C CYS A 141 1.47 -11.81 -9.73
N GLU A 142 1.68 -12.98 -10.33
CA GLU A 142 0.97 -13.42 -11.55
C GLU A 142 -0.54 -13.56 -11.28
N SER A 143 -0.93 -14.09 -10.12
CA SER A 143 -2.34 -14.20 -9.72
C SER A 143 -3.00 -12.81 -9.55
N LEU A 144 -2.26 -11.83 -9.04
CA LEU A 144 -2.73 -10.44 -8.97
C LEU A 144 -2.92 -9.86 -10.37
N ALA A 145 -1.96 -10.06 -11.28
CA ALA A 145 -2.09 -9.60 -12.67
C ALA A 145 -3.35 -10.17 -13.33
N GLN A 146 -3.57 -11.48 -13.22
CA GLN A 146 -4.71 -12.17 -13.82
C GLN A 146 -6.05 -11.75 -13.21
N SER A 147 -6.13 -11.56 -11.89
CA SER A 147 -7.38 -11.19 -11.21
C SER A 147 -7.72 -9.71 -11.32
N CYS A 148 -6.71 -8.84 -11.45
CA CYS A 148 -6.91 -7.40 -11.54
C CYS A 148 -6.96 -6.88 -12.98
N PHE A 149 -6.33 -7.59 -13.92
CA PHE A 149 -6.29 -7.24 -15.35
C PHE A 149 -6.51 -8.49 -16.20
N PRO A 150 -7.74 -9.04 -16.26
CA PRO A 150 -8.01 -10.25 -17.02
C PRO A 150 -7.84 -10.01 -18.53
N VAL A 151 -6.96 -10.78 -19.18
CA VAL A 151 -6.58 -10.56 -20.60
C VAL A 151 -7.75 -10.69 -21.58
N ASN A 152 -8.84 -11.34 -21.17
CA ASN A 152 -10.07 -11.53 -21.94
C ASN A 152 -11.07 -10.36 -21.80
N GLU A 153 -10.82 -9.37 -20.94
CA GLU A 153 -11.67 -8.19 -20.75
C GLU A 153 -11.31 -7.02 -21.67
N GLY A 154 -10.53 -7.29 -22.73
CA GLY A 154 -10.24 -6.35 -23.81
C GLY A 154 -8.80 -5.83 -23.85
N PRO A 155 -8.47 -4.96 -24.82
CA PRO A 155 -7.09 -4.56 -25.10
C PRO A 155 -6.39 -3.87 -23.93
N SER A 156 -7.10 -2.97 -23.22
CA SER A 156 -6.53 -2.26 -22.07
C SER A 156 -6.20 -3.21 -20.91
N ALA A 157 -7.07 -4.19 -20.62
CA ALA A 157 -6.81 -5.20 -19.60
C ALA A 157 -5.60 -6.06 -19.98
N HIS A 158 -5.52 -6.49 -21.25
CA HIS A 158 -4.36 -7.21 -21.77
C HIS A 158 -3.06 -6.40 -21.64
N HIS A 159 -3.05 -5.13 -22.03
CA HIS A 159 -1.87 -4.26 -21.91
C HIS A 159 -1.44 -4.07 -20.46
N LEU A 160 -2.39 -3.86 -19.54
CA LEU A 160 -2.09 -3.71 -18.12
C LEU A 160 -1.60 -5.01 -17.49
N ASN A 161 -2.11 -6.16 -17.93
CA ASN A 161 -1.61 -7.46 -17.49
C ASN A 161 -0.13 -7.65 -17.87
N GLU A 162 0.20 -7.48 -19.16
CA GLU A 162 1.57 -7.57 -19.66
C GLU A 162 2.50 -6.56 -18.97
N PHE A 163 2.02 -5.33 -18.78
CA PHE A 163 2.75 -4.30 -18.05
C PHE A 163 3.02 -4.74 -16.61
N PHE A 164 2.00 -5.24 -15.91
CA PHE A 164 2.12 -5.65 -14.51
C PHE A 164 3.11 -6.81 -14.35
N LEU A 165 3.03 -7.83 -15.22
CA LEU A 165 3.95 -8.95 -15.22
C LEU A 165 5.40 -8.50 -15.36
N ARG A 166 5.68 -7.62 -16.34
CA ARG A 166 7.04 -7.10 -16.58
C ARG A 166 7.55 -6.18 -15.47
N GLN A 167 6.68 -5.30 -14.97
CA GLN A 167 7.06 -4.27 -14.02
C GLN A 167 7.27 -4.83 -12.59
N PHE A 168 6.49 -5.84 -12.22
CA PHE A 168 6.45 -6.38 -10.86
C PHE A 168 6.91 -7.84 -10.77
N CYS A 169 6.50 -8.71 -11.70
CA CYS A 169 6.62 -10.16 -11.51
C CYS A 169 7.94 -10.74 -12.01
N ASP A 170 8.50 -10.24 -13.11
CA ASP A 170 9.75 -10.78 -13.69
C ASP A 170 10.96 -10.66 -12.74
N ALA A 171 10.93 -9.66 -11.84
CA ALA A 171 11.95 -9.45 -10.82
C ALA A 171 11.95 -10.54 -9.72
N HIS A 172 10.93 -11.39 -9.63
CA HIS A 172 10.88 -12.54 -8.70
C HIS A 172 11.72 -13.72 -9.21
N THR A 173 13.03 -13.52 -9.28
CA THR A 173 14.00 -14.55 -9.69
C THR A 173 15.29 -14.47 -8.87
N CYS A 174 15.94 -15.60 -8.63
CA CYS A 174 17.28 -15.64 -8.03
C CYS A 174 18.42 -15.58 -9.05
N THR A 175 18.12 -15.73 -10.35
CA THR A 175 19.13 -15.92 -11.40
C THR A 175 19.31 -14.70 -12.31
N GLY A 176 18.76 -13.54 -11.95
CA GLY A 176 18.82 -12.32 -12.77
C GLY A 176 19.15 -11.06 -11.96
N ARG A 177 19.72 -10.04 -12.64
CA ARG A 177 19.87 -8.67 -12.11
C ARG A 177 18.63 -7.80 -12.34
N GLN A 178 17.46 -8.41 -12.59
CA GLN A 178 16.25 -7.63 -12.84
C GLN A 178 15.83 -6.94 -11.55
N LYS A 179 15.91 -5.60 -11.56
CA LYS A 179 15.47 -4.79 -10.44
C LYS A 179 13.98 -4.50 -10.63
N PRO A 180 13.14 -4.70 -9.60
CA PRO A 180 11.78 -4.19 -9.64
C PRO A 180 11.83 -2.68 -9.87
N PHE A 181 10.83 -2.16 -10.60
CA PHE A 181 10.72 -0.72 -10.91
C PHE A 181 11.86 -0.13 -11.74
N SER A 182 12.55 -0.94 -12.55
CA SER A 182 13.58 -0.46 -13.49
C SER A 182 13.00 0.65 -14.38
N LYS A 183 13.38 1.90 -14.07
CA LYS A 183 12.71 3.11 -14.53
C LYS A 183 12.97 3.35 -16.03
N GLY A 184 11.90 3.45 -16.82
CA GLY A 184 11.78 4.53 -17.82
C GLY A 184 11.59 5.86 -17.07
N GLY A 185 12.67 6.41 -16.53
CA GLY A 185 12.63 7.52 -15.59
C GLY A 185 12.27 8.85 -16.23
N LYS A 186 11.04 9.34 -16.01
CA LYS A 186 10.86 10.79 -15.83
C LYS A 186 11.33 11.15 -14.42
N GLY A 187 12.31 12.05 -14.37
CA GLY A 187 12.92 12.55 -13.15
C GLY A 187 11.93 13.38 -12.33
N ASN A 188 12.07 13.30 -11.01
CA ASN A 188 11.52 14.28 -10.09
C ASN A 188 12.02 15.67 -10.48
N LYS A 189 11.16 16.54 -11.01
CA LYS A 189 11.28 17.96 -10.74
C LYS A 189 10.55 18.20 -9.42
N LYS A 190 11.31 18.40 -8.34
CA LYS A 190 10.80 19.02 -7.12
C LYS A 190 10.29 20.41 -7.51
N GLY A 191 8.98 20.57 -7.70
CA GLY A 191 8.33 21.88 -7.80
C GLY A 191 7.88 22.27 -6.40
N HIS A 192 8.54 23.27 -5.82
CA HIS A 192 8.09 23.96 -4.61
C HIS A 192 6.63 24.43 -4.75
N PRO A 193 5.83 24.44 -3.68
CA PRO A 193 4.58 25.18 -3.67
C PRO A 193 4.87 26.68 -3.82
N ARG A 194 4.11 27.31 -4.72
CA ARG A 194 4.12 28.76 -4.99
C ARG A 194 3.74 29.52 -3.73
N SER A 195 4.60 30.42 -3.28
CA SER A 195 4.25 31.51 -2.37
C SER A 195 3.36 32.51 -3.12
N GLU A 196 2.10 32.66 -2.70
CA GLU A 196 1.23 33.75 -3.12
C GLU A 196 1.75 35.08 -2.56
N ALA A 197 2.09 36.00 -3.45
CA ALA A 197 2.42 37.37 -3.09
C ALA A 197 1.14 38.17 -2.85
N HIS A 198 0.99 38.70 -1.64
CA HIS A 198 0.07 39.78 -1.30
C HIS A 198 0.26 40.98 -2.23
N ILE A 199 -0.81 41.42 -2.89
CA ILE A 199 -0.91 42.77 -3.44
C ILE A 199 -1.68 43.61 -2.41
N LYS A 200 -0.95 44.51 -1.74
CA LYS A 200 -1.53 45.71 -1.13
C LYS A 200 -1.70 46.76 -2.23
N LYS A 201 -2.90 47.28 -2.39
CA LYS A 201 -3.17 48.68 -2.74
C LYS A 201 -4.49 49.09 -2.08
#